data_AF-A0A7W4UEW4-F1
#
_entry.id   AF-A0A7W4UEW4-F1
#
_cell.length_a   1.000
_cell.length_b   1.000
_cell.length_c   1.000
_cell.angle_alpha   90.00
_cell.angle_beta   90.00
_cell.angle_gamma   90.00
#
_symmetry.space_group_name_H-M   'P 1'
#
loop_
_entity.id
_entity.type
_entity.pdbx_description
1 polymer ?
#
loop_
_entity_poly.entity_id
_entity_poly.type
_entity_poly.pdbx_seq_one_letter_code
_entity_poly.pdbx_strand_id
1 'polypeptide(L)'
;MTYSPPAPVVSGVPYAVLDVDGRTPQTVDDFVGSVTLTVEGSTGRHVVRGDAAVRDGVVRLHEKSDVDGGGKDVRTWRVTPTDAGGFCAETV
;
A
#
# COMPACT_ATOMS: atom_id res chain seq x y z
N MET A 1 -28.00 -3.72 -7.61
CA MET A 1 -26.81 -4.06 -6.82
C MET A 1 -26.37 -2.80 -6.10
N THR A 2 -26.37 -2.79 -4.77
CA THR A 2 -25.89 -1.64 -3.99
C THR A 2 -24.37 -1.74 -3.92
N TYR A 3 -23.66 -0.87 -4.64
CA TYR A 3 -22.22 -0.72 -4.50
C TYR A 3 -21.95 -0.08 -3.14
N SER A 4 -21.42 -0.84 -2.19
CA SER A 4 -20.80 -0.26 -1.00
C SER A 4 -19.34 0.03 -1.34
N PRO A 5 -18.92 1.31 -1.41
CA PRO A 5 -17.50 1.61 -1.51
C PRO A 5 -16.78 1.03 -0.29
N PRO A 6 -15.51 0.61 -0.43
CA PRO A 6 -14.72 0.21 0.72
C PRO A 6 -14.69 1.36 1.75
N ALA A 7 -14.82 1.01 3.03
CA ALA A 7 -14.80 2.00 4.12
C ALA A 7 -13.45 2.74 4.13
N PRO A 8 -13.39 4.03 4.51
CA PRO A 8 -12.16 4.81 4.39
C PRO A 8 -10.96 4.16 5.10
N VAL A 9 -9.76 4.38 4.57
CA VAL A 9 -8.50 3.98 5.21
C VAL A 9 -8.34 4.75 6.52
N VAL A 10 -7.97 4.03 7.59
CA VAL A 10 -7.74 4.60 8.92
C VAL A 10 -6.26 4.90 9.10
N SER A 11 -5.95 6.13 9.52
CA SER A 11 -4.56 6.56 9.66
C SER A 11 -3.85 5.93 10.86
N GLY A 12 -2.56 5.60 10.70
CA GLY A 12 -1.71 5.02 11.75
C GLY A 12 -2.09 3.59 12.18
N VAL A 13 -2.96 2.92 11.42
CA VAL A 13 -3.35 1.52 11.67
C VAL A 13 -2.68 0.63 10.61
N PRO A 14 -2.10 -0.52 11.00
CA PRO A 14 -1.46 -1.42 10.05
C PRO A 14 -2.49 -2.15 9.18
N TYR A 15 -2.22 -2.21 7.89
CA TYR A 15 -2.89 -3.06 6.90
C TYR A 15 -1.89 -4.11 6.39
N ALA A 16 -2.29 -5.36 6.29
CA ALA A 16 -1.46 -6.40 5.69
C ALA A 16 -1.34 -6.17 4.18
N VAL A 17 -0.13 -6.22 3.62
CA VAL A 17 0.08 -6.20 2.17
C VAL A 17 -0.11 -7.62 1.64
N LEU A 18 -1.08 -7.79 0.75
CA LEU A 18 -1.42 -9.08 0.17
C LEU A 18 -0.68 -9.32 -1.15
N ASP A 19 -0.62 -8.30 -2.00
CA ASP A 19 0.10 -8.35 -3.27
C ASP A 19 0.63 -6.96 -3.69
N VAL A 20 1.67 -6.99 -4.52
CA VAL A 20 2.26 -5.87 -5.25
C VAL A 20 2.27 -6.26 -6.72
N ASP A 21 1.58 -5.47 -7.55
CA ASP A 21 1.39 -5.72 -8.98
C ASP A 21 0.91 -7.15 -9.29
N GLY A 22 -0.02 -7.66 -8.48
CA GLY A 22 -0.61 -8.98 -8.64
C GLY A 22 0.28 -10.14 -8.18
N ARG A 23 1.39 -9.87 -7.49
CA ARG A 23 2.31 -10.89 -6.96
C ARG A 23 2.52 -10.71 -5.45
N THR A 24 2.66 -11.80 -4.71
CA THR A 24 3.01 -11.73 -3.28
C THR A 24 4.43 -11.17 -3.14
N PRO A 25 4.63 -10.04 -2.45
CA PRO A 25 5.95 -9.45 -2.28
C PRO A 25 6.84 -10.35 -1.42
N GLN A 26 8.12 -10.44 -1.75
CA GLN A 26 9.11 -11.25 -1.02
C GLN A 26 10.23 -10.39 -0.44
N THR A 27 10.48 -9.22 -1.04
CA THR A 27 11.55 -8.30 -0.65
C THR A 27 11.05 -6.86 -0.70
N VAL A 28 11.78 -5.95 -0.05
CA VAL A 28 11.46 -4.51 -0.11
C VAL A 28 11.66 -3.92 -1.51
N ASP A 29 12.52 -4.53 -2.33
CA ASP A 29 12.78 -4.10 -3.69
C ASP A 29 11.60 -4.36 -4.64
N ASP A 30 10.69 -5.29 -4.29
CA ASP A 30 9.47 -5.56 -5.06
C ASP A 30 8.51 -4.36 -5.11
N PHE A 31 8.70 -3.40 -4.20
CA PHE A 31 7.87 -2.20 -4.11
C PHE A 31 8.45 -1.00 -4.88
N VAL A 32 9.69 -1.07 -5.39
CA VAL A 32 10.36 0.12 -5.93
C VAL A 32 9.80 0.49 -7.31
N GLY A 33 9.41 1.77 -7.46
CA GLY A 33 8.83 2.32 -8.69
C GLY A 33 7.33 2.58 -8.54
N SER A 34 6.65 2.75 -9.68
CA SER A 34 5.20 2.88 -9.71
C SER A 34 4.56 1.51 -9.55
N VAL A 35 3.78 1.33 -8.48
CA VAL A 35 3.24 0.04 -8.06
C VAL A 35 1.76 0.13 -7.67
N THR A 36 1.07 -1.01 -7.77
CA THR A 36 -0.28 -1.23 -7.23
C THR A 36 -0.21 -2.23 -6.07
N LEU A 37 -0.62 -1.82 -4.88
CA LEU A 37 -0.72 -2.67 -3.70
C LEU A 37 -2.18 -3.05 -3.47
N THR A 38 -2.40 -4.30 -3.09
CA THR A 38 -3.62 -4.69 -2.37
C THR A 38 -3.28 -4.81 -0.89
N VAL A 39 -3.98 -4.04 -0.06
CA VAL A 39 -3.82 -4.08 1.39
C VAL A 39 -5.14 -4.44 2.08
N GLU A 40 -5.07 -5.13 3.21
CA GLU A 40 -6.25 -5.56 3.97
C GLU A 40 -6.08 -5.24 5.46
N GLY A 41 -7.10 -4.61 6.03
CA GLY A 41 -7.10 -4.23 7.44
C GLY A 41 -8.52 -4.21 8.00
N SER A 42 -8.71 -3.52 9.12
CA SER A 42 -10.00 -3.51 9.84
C SER A 42 -11.16 -2.91 9.03
N THR A 43 -10.88 -2.06 8.04
CA THR A 43 -11.89 -1.47 7.14
C THR A 43 -12.06 -2.24 5.83
N GLY A 44 -11.49 -3.43 5.74
CA GLY A 44 -11.53 -4.29 4.56
C GLY A 44 -10.33 -4.09 3.64
N ARG A 45 -10.52 -4.49 2.38
CA ARG A 45 -9.50 -4.49 1.33
C ARG A 45 -9.48 -3.17 0.58
N HIS A 46 -8.27 -2.66 0.33
CA HIS A 46 -8.00 -1.43 -0.40
C HIS A 46 -6.99 -1.68 -1.50
N VAL A 47 -7.15 -0.97 -2.62
CA VAL A 47 -6.16 -0.90 -3.69
C VAL A 47 -5.48 0.46 -3.60
N VAL A 48 -4.17 0.45 -3.45
CA VAL A 48 -3.33 1.64 -3.31
C VAL A 48 -2.40 1.71 -4.51
N ARG A 49 -2.41 2.81 -5.25
CA ARG A 49 -1.54 3.01 -6.41
C ARG A 49 -0.63 4.19 -6.15
N GLY A 50 0.65 4.06 -6.46
CA GLY A 50 1.58 5.14 -6.20
C GLY A 50 3.02 4.83 -6.54
N ASP A 51 3.88 5.80 -6.26
CA ASP A 51 5.32 5.67 -6.43
C ASP A 51 5.97 5.32 -5.10
N ALA A 52 6.73 4.24 -5.09
CA ALA A 52 7.40 3.74 -3.92
C ALA A 52 8.92 3.71 -4.07
N ALA A 53 9.61 4.00 -2.98
CA ALA A 53 11.05 3.95 -2.89
C ALA A 53 11.48 3.48 -1.50
N VAL A 54 12.61 2.77 -1.44
CA VAL A 54 13.24 2.40 -0.17
C VAL A 54 14.01 3.59 0.40
N ARG A 55 13.72 3.94 1.65
CA ARG A 55 14.41 4.95 2.46
C ARG A 55 14.68 4.36 3.84
N ASP A 56 15.95 4.33 4.25
CA ASP A 56 16.37 3.82 5.57
C ASP A 56 15.86 2.39 5.86
N GLY A 57 15.85 1.52 4.83
CA GLY A 57 15.38 0.13 4.96
C GLY A 57 13.86 -0.04 5.02
N VAL A 58 13.11 1.04 4.81
CA VAL A 58 11.66 1.07 4.83
C VAL A 58 11.13 1.55 3.48
N VAL A 59 10.07 0.92 2.98
CA VAL A 59 9.42 1.39 1.75
C VAL A 59 8.51 2.57 2.10
N ARG A 60 8.70 3.69 1.41
CA ARG A 60 7.77 4.82 1.41
C ARG A 60 7.05 4.87 0.08
N LEU A 61 5.73 4.78 0.12
CA LEU A 61 4.86 4.87 -1.03
C LEU A 61 4.06 6.17 -0.96
N HIS A 62 4.02 6.93 -2.04
CA HIS A 62 3.15 8.10 -2.18
C HIS A 62 1.94 7.71 -3.03
N GLU A 63 0.80 7.52 -2.37
CA GLU A 63 -0.47 7.16 -3.01
C GLU A 63 -0.94 8.30 -3.90
N LYS A 64 -1.33 7.98 -5.12
CA LYS A 64 -1.74 8.93 -6.16
C LYS A 64 -3.25 8.93 -6.29
N SER A 65 -3.84 10.11 -6.52
CA SER A 65 -5.28 10.27 -6.68
C SER A 65 -5.84 9.59 -7.93
N ASP A 66 -4.99 9.43 -8.94
CA ASP A 66 -5.40 9.00 -10.27
C ASP A 66 -5.10 7.52 -10.44
N VAL A 67 -6.00 6.83 -11.14
CA VAL A 67 -5.92 5.40 -11.41
C VAL A 67 -4.63 5.00 -12.15
N ASP A 68 -4.02 5.91 -12.91
CA ASP A 68 -2.81 5.63 -13.69
C ASP A 68 -1.50 5.99 -12.95
N GLY A 69 -1.57 6.39 -11.67
CA GLY A 69 -0.38 6.73 -10.87
C GLY A 69 0.24 8.10 -11.17
N GLY A 70 -0.30 8.87 -12.13
CA GLY A 70 0.20 10.21 -12.47
C GLY A 70 -0.37 11.37 -11.63
N GLY A 71 -1.29 11.08 -10.71
CA GLY A 71 -2.07 12.07 -9.96
C GLY A 71 -1.31 12.78 -8.84
N LYS A 72 -2.03 13.61 -8.07
CA LYS A 72 -1.47 14.24 -6.87
C LYS A 72 -1.25 13.18 -5.78
N ASP A 73 -0.20 13.37 -4.97
CA ASP A 73 -0.04 12.62 -3.72
C ASP A 73 -1.22 12.89 -2.77
N VAL A 74 -1.92 11.82 -2.41
CA VAL A 74 -3.08 11.84 -1.50
C VAL A 74 -2.69 11.41 -0.09
N ARG A 75 -1.87 10.37 0.02
CA ARG A 75 -1.37 9.82 1.30
C ARG A 75 0.03 9.29 1.14
N THR A 76 0.78 9.29 2.23
CA THR A 76 2.05 8.55 2.30
C THR A 76 1.83 7.28 3.09
N TRP A 77 2.33 6.17 2.58
CA TRP A 77 2.34 4.88 3.24
C TRP A 77 3.77 4.49 3.58
N ARG A 78 3.91 3.95 4.78
CA ARG A 78 5.12 3.29 5.24
C ARG A 78 4.87 1.79 5.19
N VAL A 79 5.72 1.06 4.49
CA VAL A 79 5.65 -0.40 4.41
C VAL A 79 6.88 -1.02 5.08
N THR A 80 6.64 -1.95 6.00
CA THR A 80 7.67 -2.64 6.79
C THR A 80 7.49 -4.16 6.74
N PRO A 81 8.58 -4.94 6.76
CA PRO A 81 8.50 -6.39 6.89
C PRO A 81 7.93 -6.78 8.26
N THR A 82 7.26 -7.92 8.31
CA THR A 82 6.74 -8.53 9.54
C THR A 82 7.58 -9.75 9.92
N ASP A 83 7.60 -10.11 11.21
CA ASP A 83 8.32 -11.30 11.70
C ASP A 83 7.77 -12.61 11.11
N ALA A 84 6.55 -12.60 10.57
CA ALA A 84 5.89 -13.76 9.96
C ALA A 84 6.21 -13.95 8.47
N GLY A 85 7.11 -13.13 7.89
CA GLY A 85 7.52 -13.25 6.48
C GLY A 85 6.60 -12.58 5.47
N GLY A 86 5.89 -11.52 5.90
CA GLY A 86 5.07 -10.67 5.01
C GLY A 86 5.40 -9.19 5.20
N PHE A 87 4.50 -8.32 4.77
CA PHE A 87 4.64 -6.87 4.90
C PHE A 87 3.37 -6.25 5.47
N CYS A 88 3.53 -5.20 6.26
CA CYS A 88 2.42 -4.35 6.69
C CYS A 88 2.65 -2.91 6.20
N ALA A 89 1.54 -2.23 5.92
CA ALA A 89 1.49 -0.85 5.45
C ALA A 89 0.68 -0.01 6.42
N GLU A 90 1.20 1.15 6.81
CA GLU A 90 0.49 2.15 7.63
C GLU A 90 0.58 3.51 6.94
N THR A 91 -0.46 4.33 7.03
CA THR A 91 -0.35 5.72 6.54
C THR A 91 0.35 6.59 7.58
N VAL A 92 1.22 7.49 7.10
CA VAL A 92 2.01 8.43 7.91
C VAL A 92 1.74 9.88 7.56
#